data_AF-A0A852H3Z7-F1
#
_entry.id   AF-A0A852H3Z7-F1
#
_cell.length_a   1.000
_cell.length_b   1.000
_cell.length_c   1.000
_cell.angle_alpha   90.00
_cell.angle_beta   90.00
_cell.angle_gamma   90.00
#
_symmetry.space_group_name_H-M   'P 1'
#
loop_
_entity.id
_entity.type
_entity.pdbx_description
1 polymer ?
#
loop_
_entity_poly.entity_id
_entity_poly.type
_entity_poly.pdbx_seq_one_letter_code
_entity_poly.pdbx_strand_id
1 'polypeptide(L)'
;LKQLDRFKEPPAFGPMCDLLWSDPSEDFGNENSQEHFSHNTVRGCSYFYSYPAVCEFLQNNNLLSIIRAHEAQDAGYRMYRKSQTTGFPSLITIFSAPNYLDVYNNKAAVLKYENNVMNIRQFNCSPHPYWLPNFMDVFTWSLPFVGEKVTEMLVNVLSICSDDELMTEGEDQFDG
;
A
#
# COMPACT_ATOMS: atom_id res chain seq x y z
N LEU A 1 16.01 -14.05 -17.85
CA LEU A 1 16.22 -12.60 -17.59
C LEU A 1 16.82 -11.84 -18.77
N LYS A 2 18.04 -12.18 -19.22
CA LYS A 2 18.77 -11.42 -20.26
C LYS A 2 18.07 -11.28 -21.62
N GLN A 3 17.12 -12.17 -21.92
CA GLN A 3 16.37 -12.20 -23.18
C GLN A 3 15.07 -11.39 -23.14
N LEU A 4 14.70 -10.79 -22.00
CA LEU A 4 13.47 -10.01 -21.90
C LEU A 4 13.66 -8.63 -22.57
N ASP A 5 12.77 -8.31 -23.52
CA ASP A 5 12.59 -6.94 -23.99
C ASP A 5 11.86 -6.13 -22.91
N ARG A 6 12.59 -5.21 -22.29
CA ARG A 6 12.13 -4.42 -21.14
C ARG A 6 11.71 -2.99 -21.49
N PHE A 7 11.83 -2.58 -22.75
CA PHE A 7 11.52 -1.21 -23.18
C PHE A 7 10.07 -1.08 -23.64
N LYS A 8 9.17 -1.46 -22.73
CA LYS A 8 7.72 -1.46 -22.93
C LYS A 8 7.02 -1.35 -21.58
N GLU A 9 5.73 -1.03 -21.62
CA GLU A 9 4.88 -1.17 -20.44
C GLU A 9 4.91 -2.64 -19.97
N PRO A 10 5.08 -2.91 -18.66
CA PRO A 10 4.96 -4.25 -18.13
C PRO A 10 3.66 -4.92 -18.61
N PRO A 11 3.73 -6.10 -19.26
CA PRO A 11 2.53 -6.81 -19.71
C PRO A 11 1.71 -7.29 -18.50
N ALA A 12 0.42 -7.57 -18.70
CA ALA A 12 -0.45 -8.07 -17.63
C ALA A 12 -0.04 -9.45 -17.08
N PHE A 13 0.71 -10.24 -17.86
CA PHE A 13 1.19 -11.57 -17.49
C PHE A 13 2.56 -11.87 -18.12
N GLY A 14 3.19 -12.93 -17.63
CA GLY A 14 4.46 -13.44 -18.14
C GLY A 14 5.67 -12.87 -17.40
N PRO A 15 6.90 -13.25 -17.81
CA PRO A 15 8.07 -13.14 -16.93
C PRO A 15 8.43 -11.72 -16.48
N MET A 16 8.12 -10.70 -17.29
CA MET A 16 8.34 -9.30 -16.91
C MET A 16 7.35 -8.85 -15.82
N CYS A 17 6.08 -9.28 -15.92
CA CYS A 17 5.10 -9.07 -14.86
C CYS A 17 5.55 -9.80 -13.58
N ASP A 18 5.95 -11.06 -13.71
CA ASP A 18 6.28 -11.89 -12.56
C ASP A 18 7.49 -11.40 -11.78
N LEU A 19 8.49 -10.84 -12.45
CA LEU A 19 9.63 -10.21 -11.78
C LEU A 19 9.27 -8.99 -10.94
N LEU A 20 8.18 -8.30 -11.29
CA LEU A 20 7.74 -7.07 -10.63
C LEU A 20 6.68 -7.33 -9.56
N TRP A 21 5.86 -8.37 -9.72
CA TRP A 21 4.62 -8.56 -8.95
C TRP A 21 4.54 -9.87 -8.15
N SER A 22 5.46 -10.80 -8.33
CA SER A 22 5.43 -12.05 -7.55
C SER A 22 5.87 -11.81 -6.09
N ASP A 23 5.27 -12.57 -5.18
CA ASP A 23 5.52 -12.51 -3.74
C ASP A 23 5.83 -13.91 -3.18
N PRO A 24 6.55 -14.05 -2.07
CA PRO A 24 6.61 -15.31 -1.36
C PRO A 24 5.21 -15.69 -0.85
N SER A 25 4.91 -16.99 -0.74
CA SER A 25 3.67 -17.42 -0.07
C SER A 25 3.65 -16.94 1.39
N GLU A 26 2.45 -16.75 1.96
CA GLU A 26 2.31 -16.28 3.34
C GLU A 26 3.00 -17.21 4.35
N ASP A 27 2.90 -18.52 4.08
CA ASP A 27 3.50 -19.62 4.82
C ASP A 27 4.91 -20.00 4.32
N PHE A 28 5.60 -19.12 3.58
CA PHE A 28 6.90 -19.42 2.96
C PHE A 28 7.89 -20.10 3.93
N GLY A 29 8.33 -21.30 3.55
CA GLY A 29 9.19 -22.16 4.35
C GLY A 29 8.47 -23.10 5.31
N ASN A 30 7.14 -23.05 5.44
CA ASN A 30 6.31 -23.96 6.24
C ASN A 30 5.10 -24.43 5.44
N GLU A 31 5.23 -24.49 4.10
CA GLU A 31 4.14 -24.84 3.20
C GLU A 31 3.69 -26.29 3.37
N ASN A 32 2.38 -26.52 3.28
CA ASN A 32 1.81 -27.88 3.31
C ASN A 32 1.90 -28.61 1.95
N SER A 33 2.05 -27.85 0.86
CA SER A 33 2.20 -28.35 -0.50
C SER A 33 3.61 -28.10 -1.02
N GLN A 34 4.07 -28.92 -1.95
CA GLN A 34 5.33 -28.68 -2.69
C GLN A 34 5.12 -27.97 -4.03
N GLU A 35 3.93 -27.40 -4.27
CA GLU A 35 3.70 -26.58 -5.45
C GLU A 35 4.64 -25.37 -5.46
N HIS A 36 5.32 -25.14 -6.59
CA HIS A 36 6.31 -24.07 -6.71
C HIS A 36 5.67 -22.69 -6.83
N PHE A 37 4.58 -22.61 -7.57
CA PHE A 37 3.90 -21.36 -7.87
C PHE A 37 2.40 -21.54 -7.76
N SER A 38 1.73 -20.65 -7.03
CA SER A 38 0.26 -20.58 -6.96
C SER A 38 -0.19 -19.17 -7.34
N HIS A 39 -1.44 -18.99 -7.77
CA HIS A 39 -1.91 -17.67 -8.20
C HIS A 39 -1.85 -16.65 -7.05
N ASN A 40 -1.29 -15.46 -7.30
CA ASN A 40 -1.20 -14.40 -6.29
C ASN A 40 -2.53 -13.66 -6.16
N THR A 41 -3.35 -14.11 -5.22
CA THR A 41 -4.66 -13.54 -4.94
C THR A 41 -4.59 -12.14 -4.31
N VAL A 42 -3.47 -11.76 -3.68
CA VAL A 42 -3.28 -10.43 -3.07
C VAL A 42 -3.03 -9.38 -4.16
N ARG A 43 -2.33 -9.74 -5.23
CA ARG A 43 -2.04 -8.84 -6.36
C ARG A 43 -3.07 -8.94 -7.49
N GLY A 44 -3.81 -10.04 -7.57
CA GLY A 44 -4.73 -10.32 -8.68
C GLY A 44 -4.04 -10.60 -10.02
N CYS A 45 -2.71 -10.73 -10.02
CA CYS A 45 -1.86 -11.05 -11.15
C CYS A 45 -0.59 -11.74 -10.65
N SER A 46 0.18 -12.37 -11.54
CA SER A 46 1.38 -13.13 -11.17
C SER A 46 1.09 -14.25 -10.15
N TYR A 47 2.13 -14.65 -9.40
CA TYR A 47 2.17 -15.85 -8.59
C TYR A 47 2.79 -15.62 -7.21
N PHE A 48 2.33 -16.38 -6.23
CA PHE A 48 3.11 -16.67 -5.04
C PHE A 48 4.17 -17.70 -5.38
N TYR A 49 5.41 -17.54 -4.91
CA TYR A 49 6.45 -18.55 -5.00
C TYR A 49 6.76 -19.15 -3.63
N SER A 50 6.95 -20.46 -3.59
CA SER A 50 7.23 -21.20 -2.36
C SER A 50 8.74 -21.34 -2.09
N TYR A 51 9.10 -21.74 -0.88
CA TYR A 51 10.46 -22.03 -0.47
C TYR A 51 11.14 -23.12 -1.32
N PRO A 52 10.49 -24.23 -1.69
CA PRO A 52 11.03 -25.17 -2.68
C PRO A 52 11.39 -24.51 -4.01
N ALA A 53 10.52 -23.66 -4.57
CA ALA A 53 10.77 -22.95 -5.83
C ALA A 53 12.02 -22.06 -5.75
N VAL A 54 12.17 -21.33 -4.65
CA VAL A 54 13.36 -20.50 -4.40
C VAL A 54 14.61 -21.37 -4.26
N CYS A 55 14.54 -22.47 -3.50
CA CYS A 55 15.69 -23.36 -3.33
C CYS A 55 16.16 -23.97 -4.66
N GLU A 56 15.23 -24.46 -5.48
CA GLU A 56 15.54 -24.98 -6.81
C GLU A 56 16.18 -23.90 -7.70
N PHE A 57 15.59 -22.70 -7.73
CA PHE A 57 16.15 -21.59 -8.51
C PHE A 57 17.58 -21.23 -8.07
N LEU A 58 17.82 -21.15 -6.75
CA LEU A 58 19.13 -20.83 -6.20
C LEU A 58 20.18 -21.90 -6.56
N GLN A 59 19.82 -23.18 -6.44
CA GLN A 59 20.71 -24.29 -6.78
C GLN A 59 21.04 -24.31 -8.27
N ASN A 60 20.02 -24.21 -9.13
CA ASN A 60 20.19 -24.26 -10.58
C ASN A 60 21.04 -23.10 -11.13
N ASN A 61 21.07 -21.96 -10.42
CA ASN A 61 21.82 -20.77 -10.84
C ASN A 61 23.07 -20.51 -10.01
N ASN A 62 23.44 -21.41 -9.09
CA ASN A 62 24.57 -21.25 -8.16
C ASN A 62 24.54 -19.90 -7.41
N LEU A 63 23.38 -19.57 -6.84
CA LEU A 63 23.13 -18.35 -6.09
C LEU A 63 22.93 -18.65 -4.60
N LEU A 64 23.24 -17.67 -3.74
CA LEU A 64 23.13 -17.81 -2.28
C LEU A 64 21.73 -17.48 -1.73
N SER A 65 21.10 -16.44 -2.28
CA SER A 65 19.85 -15.87 -1.77
C SER A 65 19.18 -15.00 -2.84
N ILE A 66 17.87 -14.78 -2.71
CA ILE A 66 17.13 -13.76 -3.45
C ILE A 66 16.92 -12.55 -2.55
N ILE A 67 17.30 -11.35 -3.01
CA ILE A 67 17.01 -10.09 -2.32
C ILE A 67 15.95 -9.35 -3.13
N ARG A 68 14.86 -8.96 -2.48
CA ARG A 68 13.71 -8.29 -3.10
C ARG A 68 13.09 -7.23 -2.18
N ALA A 69 12.07 -6.53 -2.68
CA ALA A 69 11.37 -5.46 -1.97
C ALA A 69 9.84 -5.67 -1.99
N HIS A 70 9.05 -4.68 -2.45
CA HIS A 70 7.61 -4.76 -2.76
C HIS A 70 6.62 -4.92 -1.59
N GLU A 71 6.92 -5.74 -0.58
CA GLU A 71 6.06 -5.95 0.59
C GLU A 71 6.54 -5.12 1.78
N ALA A 72 5.64 -4.31 2.36
CA ALA A 72 5.94 -3.54 3.57
C ALA A 72 6.28 -4.45 4.76
N GLN A 73 7.28 -4.06 5.55
CA GLN A 73 7.74 -4.81 6.72
C GLN A 73 7.80 -3.87 7.92
N ASP A 74 7.28 -4.30 9.07
CA ASP A 74 7.30 -3.51 10.30
C ASP A 74 8.73 -3.12 10.73
N ALA A 75 9.67 -4.06 10.62
CA ALA A 75 11.09 -3.81 10.89
C ALA A 75 11.84 -3.17 9.70
N GLY A 76 11.18 -2.92 8.56
CA GLY A 76 11.82 -2.50 7.32
C GLY A 76 12.58 -3.62 6.58
N TYR A 77 12.56 -4.84 7.11
CA TYR A 77 13.11 -6.03 6.43
C TYR A 77 12.47 -7.32 6.95
N ARG A 78 12.62 -8.41 6.20
CA ARG A 78 12.29 -9.77 6.62
C ARG A 78 13.32 -10.75 6.05
N MET A 79 13.88 -11.57 6.94
CA MET A 79 14.74 -12.70 6.59
C MET A 79 13.89 -13.96 6.62
N TYR A 80 13.78 -14.67 5.50
CA TYR A 80 12.96 -15.87 5.39
C TYR A 80 13.77 -17.13 5.74
N ARG A 81 13.12 -18.30 5.67
CA ARG A 81 13.71 -19.60 5.99
C ARG A 81 15.09 -19.77 5.34
N LYS A 82 16.05 -20.23 6.15
CA LYS A 82 17.42 -20.49 5.69
C LYS A 82 17.45 -21.69 4.75
N SER A 83 18.22 -21.58 3.67
CA SER A 83 18.54 -22.72 2.81
C SER A 83 19.25 -23.79 3.63
N GLN A 84 18.83 -25.04 3.47
CA GLN A 84 19.43 -26.18 4.18
C GLN A 84 20.89 -26.40 3.75
N THR A 85 21.23 -26.04 2.51
CA THR A 85 22.58 -26.24 1.95
C THR A 85 23.58 -25.23 2.46
N THR A 86 23.19 -23.95 2.59
CA THR A 86 24.12 -22.85 2.90
C THR A 86 23.96 -22.30 4.31
N GLY A 87 22.86 -22.61 5.01
CA GLY A 87 22.52 -22.00 6.30
C GLY A 87 22.20 -20.50 6.22
N PHE A 88 22.15 -19.93 5.02
CA PHE A 88 21.87 -18.52 4.77
C PHE A 88 20.39 -18.31 4.41
N PRO A 89 19.75 -17.18 4.78
CA PRO A 89 18.37 -16.87 4.37
C PRO A 89 18.18 -17.05 2.87
N SER A 90 17.23 -17.91 2.47
CA SER A 90 16.98 -18.18 1.04
C SER A 90 16.37 -16.97 0.32
N LEU A 91 15.61 -16.15 1.06
CA LEU A 91 14.94 -14.95 0.59
C LEU A 91 15.07 -13.83 1.63
N ILE A 92 15.22 -12.60 1.16
CA ILE A 92 15.27 -11.39 1.96
C ILE A 92 14.37 -10.33 1.34
N THR A 93 13.43 -9.80 2.13
CA THR A 93 12.67 -8.60 1.77
C THR A 93 13.28 -7.38 2.46
N ILE A 94 13.56 -6.33 1.70
CA ILE A 94 14.01 -5.01 2.19
C ILE A 94 12.96 -3.96 1.84
N PHE A 95 12.58 -3.14 2.82
CA PHE A 95 11.59 -2.09 2.68
C PHE A 95 12.11 -0.77 3.25
N SER A 96 12.22 0.25 2.40
CA SER A 96 12.94 1.49 2.71
C SER A 96 12.05 2.73 2.90
N ALA A 97 10.73 2.55 3.03
CA ALA A 97 9.78 3.64 3.30
C ALA A 97 9.27 3.57 4.75
N PRO A 98 9.79 4.39 5.68
CA PRO A 98 9.37 4.37 7.08
C PRO A 98 8.03 5.11 7.25
N ASN A 99 7.22 4.70 8.23
CA ASN A 99 5.86 5.20 8.43
C ASN A 99 5.05 5.24 7.11
N TYR A 100 5.02 4.11 6.41
CA TYR A 100 4.40 4.00 5.10
C TYR A 100 2.95 4.50 5.12
N LEU A 101 2.60 5.32 4.12
CA LEU A 101 1.29 5.98 3.98
C LEU A 101 0.87 6.81 5.22
N ASP A 102 1.83 7.29 6.01
CA ASP A 102 1.64 8.06 7.23
C ASP A 102 0.84 7.37 8.35
N VAL A 103 0.59 6.07 8.23
CA VAL A 103 -0.26 5.30 9.17
C VAL A 103 0.38 4.00 9.67
N TYR A 104 1.30 3.39 8.92
CA TYR A 104 1.84 2.08 9.28
C TYR A 104 2.76 2.10 10.50
N ASN A 105 3.39 3.25 10.80
CA ASN A 105 4.37 3.40 11.88
C ASN A 105 5.56 2.41 11.82
N ASN A 106 5.80 1.80 10.65
CA ASN A 106 6.88 0.85 10.44
C ASN A 106 8.26 1.55 10.39
N LYS A 107 9.31 0.81 10.73
CA LYS A 107 10.69 1.19 10.39
C LYS A 107 10.96 0.94 8.91
N ALA A 108 11.97 1.61 8.40
CA ALA A 108 12.60 1.27 7.13
C ALA A 108 13.98 0.67 7.35
N ALA A 109 14.50 -0.02 6.34
CA ALA A 109 15.87 -0.50 6.35
C ALA A 109 16.56 -0.40 4.98
N VAL A 110 17.89 -0.41 5.02
CA VAL A 110 18.77 -0.66 3.87
C VAL A 110 19.73 -1.80 4.18
N LEU A 111 20.11 -2.55 3.16
CA LEU A 111 21.09 -3.63 3.25
C LEU A 111 22.45 -3.14 2.77
N LYS A 112 23.44 -3.14 3.66
CA LYS A 112 24.85 -2.85 3.35
C LYS A 112 25.63 -4.16 3.30
N TYR A 113 26.15 -4.51 2.12
CA TYR A 113 27.02 -5.67 1.96
C TYR A 113 28.46 -5.20 1.74
N GLU A 114 29.32 -5.47 2.72
CA GLU A 114 30.72 -5.02 2.72
C GLU A 114 31.57 -6.04 3.49
N ASN A 115 32.77 -6.36 3.01
CA ASN A 115 33.70 -7.31 3.66
C ASN A 115 33.06 -8.68 3.96
N ASN A 116 32.25 -9.21 3.03
CA ASN A 116 31.47 -10.44 3.18
C ASN A 116 30.48 -10.44 4.35
N VAL A 117 30.14 -9.27 4.90
CA VAL A 117 29.15 -9.10 5.96
C VAL A 117 27.94 -8.38 5.39
N MET A 118 26.76 -8.97 5.60
CA MET A 118 25.48 -8.35 5.32
C MET A 118 24.97 -7.65 6.57
N ASN A 119 24.93 -6.33 6.56
CA ASN A 119 24.48 -5.50 7.67
C ASN A 119 23.19 -4.77 7.30
N ILE A 120 22.15 -4.94 8.10
CA ILE A 120 20.89 -4.21 7.94
C ILE A 120 20.93 -2.95 8.80
N ARG A 121 20.74 -1.80 8.17
CA ARG A 121 20.65 -0.51 8.83
C ARG A 121 19.21 -0.02 8.80
N GLN A 122 18.58 0.02 9.96
CA GLN A 122 17.21 0.52 10.12
C GLN A 122 17.20 2.03 10.38
N PHE A 123 16.11 2.69 9.99
CA PHE A 123 15.85 4.10 10.26
C PHE A 123 14.35 4.37 10.42
N ASN A 124 14.01 5.47 11.11
CA ASN A 124 12.63 5.91 11.33
C ASN A 124 12.24 7.00 10.32
N CYS A 125 10.98 7.42 10.33
CA CYS A 125 10.49 8.50 9.48
C CYS A 125 11.05 9.87 9.89
N SER A 126 10.89 10.84 8.99
CA SER A 126 11.18 12.26 9.23
C SER A 126 9.94 13.08 8.87
N PRO A 127 9.73 14.26 9.48
CA PRO A 127 8.64 15.15 9.10
C PRO A 127 8.71 15.51 7.61
N HIS A 128 7.56 15.60 6.95
CA HIS A 128 7.42 16.09 5.58
C HIS A 128 6.28 17.12 5.48
N PRO A 129 6.28 17.99 4.45
CA PRO A 129 5.18 18.92 4.21
C PRO A 129 3.85 18.18 4.05
N TYR A 130 2.79 18.78 4.58
CA TYR A 130 1.44 18.30 4.40
C TYR A 130 0.91 18.63 3.01
N TRP A 131 0.17 17.69 2.43
CA TRP A 131 -0.60 17.90 1.20
C TRP A 131 -2.02 17.36 1.40
N LEU A 132 -3.00 18.06 0.85
CA LEU A 132 -4.36 17.52 0.73
C LEU A 132 -4.34 16.32 -0.24
N PRO A 133 -5.24 15.33 -0.05
CA PRO A 133 -5.36 14.19 -0.96
C PRO A 133 -5.48 14.63 -2.42
N ASN A 134 -4.80 13.92 -3.31
CA ASN A 134 -4.75 14.22 -4.75
C ASN A 134 -4.27 15.65 -5.09
N PHE A 135 -3.47 16.28 -4.21
CA PHE A 135 -2.97 17.64 -4.38
C PHE A 135 -4.08 18.68 -4.58
N MET A 136 -5.25 18.42 -3.98
CA MET A 136 -6.41 19.31 -4.07
C MET A 136 -6.06 20.69 -3.50
N ASP A 137 -6.45 21.76 -4.20
CA ASP A 137 -6.31 23.12 -3.68
C ASP A 137 -7.37 23.40 -2.60
N VAL A 138 -7.08 24.37 -1.74
CA VAL A 138 -7.92 24.70 -0.60
C VAL A 138 -9.31 25.23 -1.00
N PHE A 139 -9.47 25.80 -2.20
CA PHE A 139 -10.78 26.24 -2.66
C PHE A 139 -11.63 25.03 -3.07
N THR A 140 -11.09 24.15 -3.91
CA THR A 140 -11.78 22.91 -4.30
C THR A 140 -12.17 22.07 -3.08
N TRP A 141 -11.29 21.99 -2.07
CA TRP A 141 -11.56 21.26 -0.84
C TRP A 141 -12.65 21.88 0.04
N SER A 142 -12.63 23.21 0.22
CA SER A 142 -13.48 23.90 1.20
C SER A 142 -14.83 24.34 0.64
N LEU A 143 -14.95 24.62 -0.66
CA LEU A 143 -16.13 25.24 -1.25
C LEU A 143 -17.42 24.39 -1.09
N PRO A 144 -17.40 23.05 -1.23
CA PRO A 144 -18.59 22.24 -0.94
C PRO A 144 -19.07 22.40 0.50
N PHE A 145 -18.15 22.41 1.47
CA PHE A 145 -18.48 22.58 2.89
C PHE A 145 -19.02 23.98 3.18
N VAL A 146 -18.42 25.03 2.60
CA VAL A 146 -18.92 26.40 2.74
C VAL A 146 -20.35 26.51 2.18
N GLY A 147 -20.60 25.95 0.99
CA GLY A 147 -21.94 25.93 0.40
C GLY A 147 -22.96 25.22 1.26
N GLU A 148 -22.61 24.05 1.81
CA GLU A 148 -23.45 23.29 2.73
C GLU A 148 -23.79 24.11 3.97
N LYS A 149 -22.79 24.68 4.65
CA LYS A 149 -22.99 25.37 5.93
C LYS A 149 -23.70 26.71 5.82
N VAL A 150 -23.47 27.46 4.74
CA VAL A 150 -24.24 28.68 4.47
C VAL A 150 -25.69 28.33 4.16
N THR A 151 -25.94 27.28 3.37
CA THR A 151 -27.31 26.83 3.08
C THR A 151 -28.03 26.35 4.35
N GLU A 152 -27.36 25.55 5.18
CA GLU A 152 -27.88 25.08 6.48
C GLU A 152 -28.22 26.25 7.40
N MET A 153 -27.34 27.26 7.49
CA MET A 153 -27.61 28.47 8.26
C MET A 153 -28.87 29.18 7.77
N LEU A 154 -29.00 29.38 6.44
CA LEU A 154 -30.15 30.07 5.87
C LEU A 154 -31.45 29.29 6.06
N VAL A 155 -31.43 27.97 5.91
CA VAL A 155 -32.58 27.11 6.19
C VAL A 155 -33.01 27.25 7.65
N ASN A 156 -32.06 27.21 8.60
CA ASN A 156 -32.36 27.38 10.02
C ASN A 156 -32.95 28.76 10.33
N VAL A 157 -32.41 29.83 9.72
CA VAL A 157 -32.96 31.18 9.88
C VAL A 157 -34.36 31.28 9.29
N LEU A 158 -34.60 30.76 8.09
CA LEU A 158 -35.91 30.83 7.44
C LEU A 158 -36.95 29.92 8.11
N SER A 159 -36.51 28.85 8.78
CA SER A 159 -37.39 27.99 9.57
C SER A 159 -37.90 28.61 10.87
N ILE A 160 -37.46 29.84 11.22
CA ILE A 160 -37.98 30.57 12.38
C ILE A 160 -39.41 31.06 12.17
N CYS A 161 -39.78 31.37 10.93
CA CYS A 161 -41.12 31.80 10.56
C CYS A 161 -41.95 30.54 10.26
N SER A 162 -42.71 30.06 11.25
CA SER A 162 -43.67 28.97 11.07
C SER A 162 -44.95 29.46 10.39
N ASP A 163 -45.80 28.52 9.95
CA ASP A 163 -47.13 28.80 9.37
C ASP A 163 -47.98 29.76 10.23
N ASP A 164 -47.65 29.93 11.51
CA ASP A 164 -48.28 30.88 12.44
C ASP A 164 -48.13 32.36 12.02
N GLU A 165 -47.03 32.73 11.34
CA GLU A 165 -46.84 34.10 10.84
C GLU A 165 -47.64 34.37 9.56
N LEU A 166 -47.92 33.32 8.76
CA LEU A 166 -48.77 33.41 7.57
C LEU A 166 -50.27 33.56 7.90
N MET A 167 -50.70 33.18 9.12
CA MET A 167 -52.10 33.19 9.54
C MET A 167 -52.58 34.51 10.15
N THR A 168 -51.69 35.49 10.36
CA THR A 168 -52.05 36.77 11.04
C THR A 168 -52.60 37.85 10.11
N GLU A 169 -52.62 37.67 8.78
CA GLU A 169 -53.19 38.64 7.83
C GLU A 169 -54.66 38.35 7.43
N GLY A 170 -55.33 37.37 8.04
CA GLY A 170 -56.64 36.87 7.60
C GLY A 170 -57.89 37.29 8.39
N GLU A 171 -57.78 37.96 9.54
CA GLU A 171 -58.92 38.23 10.44
C GLU A 171 -59.32 39.72 10.60
N ASP A 172 -58.94 40.60 9.66
CA ASP A 172 -59.38 42.01 9.65
C ASP A 172 -60.17 42.37 8.37
N GLN A 173 -61.32 41.73 8.12
CA GLN A 173 -62.38 42.37 7.32
C GLN A 173 -63.76 41.70 7.44
N PHE A 174 -64.76 42.58 7.63
CA PHE A 174 -66.21 42.38 7.60
C PHE A 174 -66.94 42.21 8.95
N ASP A 175 -66.88 43.26 9.78
CA ASP A 175 -68.07 43.75 10.48
C ASP A 175 -68.87 44.65 9.50
N GLY A 176 -70.12 44.25 9.22
CA GLY A 176 -71.06 44.97 8.34
C GLY A 176 -72.41 44.27 8.25
#